data_AF-A0A1Z5IJH1-F1
#
_entry.id   AF-A0A1Z5IJH1-F1
#
_cell.length_a   1.000
_cell.length_b   1.000
_cell.length_c   1.000
_cell.angle_alpha   90.00
_cell.angle_beta   90.00
_cell.angle_gamma   90.00
#
_symmetry.space_group_name_H-M   'P 1'
#
loop_
_entity.id
_entity.type
_entity.pdbx_description
1 polymer ?
#
loop_
_entity_poly.entity_id
_entity_poly.type
_entity_poly.pdbx_seq_one_letter_code
_entity_poly.pdbx_strand_id
1 'polypeptide(L)'
;MKLKKCTLLGITALSLVAGLSTAQTNADAHVTYQSVPRTIRGYYISRPGNSALTITKHQIVTSIPQADWYNWHVRFVTYSNHYYHVHTYQDMGQRYYSTFKLHRYAKNKFTTRGFAYHKVSASTISYFVNHSNPFSVVDN
;
A
#
# COMPACT_ATOMS: atom_id res chain seq x y z
N MET A 1 -35.09 -12.45 45.26
CA MET A 1 -35.88 -13.69 45.50
C MET A 1 -37.04 -13.68 44.49
N LYS A 2 -37.30 -14.63 43.58
CA LYS A 2 -36.89 -16.03 43.37
C LYS A 2 -36.87 -16.33 41.86
N LEU A 3 -35.88 -17.11 41.42
CA LEU A 3 -35.87 -17.91 40.19
C LEU A 3 -36.45 -19.29 40.50
N LYS A 4 -37.36 -19.84 39.67
CA LYS A 4 -37.58 -21.28 39.41
C LYS A 4 -38.27 -21.43 38.03
N LYS A 5 -37.55 -21.62 36.92
CA LYS A 5 -37.17 -22.89 36.27
C LYS A 5 -38.30 -23.93 36.16
N CYS A 6 -38.78 -24.15 34.94
CA CYS A 6 -39.12 -25.47 34.42
C CYS A 6 -38.74 -25.54 32.93
N THR A 7 -37.82 -26.45 32.66
CA THR A 7 -37.33 -26.91 31.35
C THR A 7 -38.42 -27.63 30.56
N LEU A 8 -38.46 -27.43 29.24
CA LEU A 8 -38.93 -28.46 28.32
C LEU A 8 -37.93 -28.62 27.18
N LEU A 9 -37.33 -29.81 27.12
CA LEU A 9 -36.54 -30.32 26.02
C LEU A 9 -37.41 -30.44 24.77
N GLY A 10 -36.90 -29.99 23.63
CA GLY A 10 -37.55 -30.15 22.33
C GLY A 10 -36.49 -30.23 21.23
N ILE A 11 -35.97 -31.43 21.02
CA ILE A 11 -35.10 -31.78 19.91
C ILE A 11 -35.92 -31.60 18.63
N THR A 12 -35.61 -30.60 17.82
CA THR A 12 -36.18 -30.46 16.47
C THR A 12 -35.08 -30.67 15.43
N ALA A 13 -35.19 -31.86 14.85
CA ALA A 13 -34.65 -32.36 13.60
C ALA A 13 -33.80 -31.37 12.78
N LEU A 14 -32.53 -31.74 12.66
CA LEU A 14 -31.63 -31.41 11.56
C LEU A 14 -32.34 -31.76 10.24
N SER A 15 -32.92 -30.77 9.58
CA SER A 15 -33.50 -30.91 8.24
C SER A 15 -32.89 -29.87 7.33
N LEU A 16 -32.41 -30.37 6.19
CA LEU A 16 -31.69 -29.70 5.12
C LEU A 16 -32.08 -28.22 4.93
N VAL A 17 -31.11 -27.33 5.09
CA VAL A 17 -30.96 -26.20 4.16
C VAL A 17 -29.70 -26.47 3.35
N ALA A 18 -29.88 -27.24 2.27
CA ALA A 18 -29.04 -27.09 1.11
C ALA A 18 -29.19 -25.65 0.62
N GLY A 19 -28.07 -24.97 0.41
CA GLY A 19 -28.06 -23.65 -0.21
C GLY A 19 -27.81 -22.52 0.77
N LEU A 20 -26.57 -22.41 1.25
CA LEU A 20 -25.92 -21.11 1.38
C LEU A 20 -24.42 -21.32 1.15
N SER A 21 -24.07 -21.79 -0.06
CA SER A 21 -22.80 -21.39 -0.64
C SER A 21 -22.90 -19.87 -0.77
N THR A 22 -22.52 -19.16 0.28
CA THR A 22 -22.15 -17.76 0.16
C THR A 22 -21.03 -17.78 -0.86
N ALA A 23 -21.37 -17.50 -2.11
CA ALA A 23 -20.39 -17.07 -3.08
C ALA A 23 -19.82 -15.81 -2.45
N GLN A 24 -18.69 -15.99 -1.76
CA GLN A 24 -17.86 -14.92 -1.28
C GLN A 24 -17.32 -14.29 -2.56
N THR A 25 -18.14 -13.45 -3.18
CA THR A 25 -17.74 -12.58 -4.27
C THR A 25 -16.74 -11.65 -3.63
N ASN A 26 -15.47 -12.04 -3.70
CA ASN A 26 -14.38 -11.11 -3.51
C ASN A 26 -14.64 -10.02 -4.56
N ALA A 27 -15.20 -8.90 -4.11
CA ALA A 27 -15.37 -7.74 -4.94
C ALA A 27 -13.96 -7.24 -5.23
N ASP A 28 -13.34 -7.77 -6.29
CA ASP A 28 -12.18 -7.16 -6.92
C ASP A 28 -12.66 -5.83 -7.50
N ALA A 29 -12.71 -4.81 -6.64
CA ALA A 29 -13.07 -3.46 -7.00
C ALA A 29 -11.94 -2.90 -7.87
N HIS A 30 -12.01 -3.19 -9.17
CA HIS A 30 -11.13 -2.60 -10.16
C HIS A 30 -11.50 -1.13 -10.33
N VAL A 31 -10.72 -0.24 -9.74
CA VAL A 31 -10.95 1.22 -9.83
C VAL A 31 -9.80 1.87 -10.56
N THR A 32 -10.11 2.68 -11.57
CA THR A 32 -9.12 3.47 -12.30
C THR A 32 -9.20 4.94 -11.90
N TYR A 33 -8.05 5.55 -11.60
CA TYR A 33 -7.90 6.95 -11.27
C TYR A 33 -6.98 7.63 -12.29
N GLN A 34 -7.32 8.84 -12.72
CA GLN A 34 -6.45 9.67 -13.59
C GLN A 34 -5.23 10.25 -12.85
N SER A 35 -5.18 10.09 -11.53
CA SER A 35 -4.08 10.58 -10.70
C SER A 35 -3.95 9.74 -9.43
N VAL A 36 -2.81 9.83 -8.76
CA VAL A 36 -2.57 9.09 -7.53
C VAL A 36 -3.59 9.49 -6.46
N PRO A 37 -4.31 8.56 -5.81
CA PRO A 37 -5.25 8.89 -4.74
C PRO A 37 -4.57 9.58 -3.54
N ARG A 38 -5.24 10.57 -2.92
CA ARG A 38 -4.70 11.34 -1.77
C ARG A 38 -4.20 10.45 -0.62
N THR A 39 -4.82 9.28 -0.45
CA THR A 39 -4.53 8.31 0.61
C THR A 39 -3.12 7.74 0.59
N ILE A 40 -2.48 7.68 -0.59
CA ILE A 40 -1.11 7.15 -0.77
C ILE A 40 -0.09 8.22 -1.15
N ARG A 41 -0.49 9.49 -1.22
CA ARG A 41 0.44 10.62 -1.45
C ARG A 41 1.23 10.93 -0.18
N GLY A 42 2.47 11.38 -0.35
CA GLY A 42 3.35 11.86 0.71
C GLY A 42 4.79 11.40 0.54
N TYR A 43 5.56 11.55 1.61
CA TYR A 43 6.97 11.20 1.69
C TYR A 43 7.13 9.89 2.43
N TYR A 44 7.96 9.01 1.90
CA TYR A 44 8.16 7.68 2.45
C TYR A 44 9.62 7.29 2.41
N ILE A 45 10.07 6.57 3.44
CA ILE A 45 11.42 6.01 3.51
C ILE A 45 11.34 4.52 3.78
N SER A 46 12.28 3.78 3.22
CA SER A 46 12.60 2.40 3.56
C SER A 46 14.07 2.38 3.99
N ARG A 47 14.31 2.16 5.28
CA ARG A 47 15.67 1.94 5.79
C ARG A 47 16.27 0.64 5.26
N PRO A 48 15.58 -0.51 5.30
CA PRO A 48 16.13 -1.77 4.79
C PRO A 48 16.42 -1.73 3.28
N GLY A 49 15.61 -0.99 2.52
CA GLY A 49 15.80 -0.82 1.08
C GLY A 49 16.67 0.36 0.71
N ASN A 50 17.29 1.05 1.68
CA ASN A 50 18.04 2.31 1.52
C ASN A 50 17.46 3.23 0.43
N SER A 51 16.17 3.53 0.54
CA SER A 51 15.43 4.19 -0.54
C SER A 51 14.30 5.06 0.00
N ALA A 52 13.97 6.09 -0.77
CA ALA A 52 12.90 7.03 -0.46
C ALA A 52 11.96 7.19 -1.66
N LEU A 53 10.70 7.46 -1.35
CA LEU A 53 9.63 7.68 -2.32
C LEU A 53 8.88 8.96 -1.97
N THR A 54 8.84 9.90 -2.91
CA THR A 54 7.95 11.07 -2.85
C THR A 54 6.82 10.87 -3.84
N ILE A 55 5.61 10.68 -3.33
CA ILE A 55 4.42 10.37 -4.12
C ILE A 55 3.51 11.60 -4.13
N THR A 56 3.36 12.24 -5.28
CA THR A 56 2.47 13.38 -5.48
C THR A 56 1.24 12.96 -6.28
N LYS A 57 0.41 13.93 -6.71
CA LYS A 57 -0.75 13.65 -7.57
C LYS A 57 -0.35 13.08 -8.93
N HIS A 58 0.73 13.60 -9.51
CA HIS A 58 1.12 13.36 -10.90
C HIS A 58 2.54 12.81 -11.05
N GLN A 59 3.27 12.60 -9.96
CA GLN A 59 4.65 12.14 -10.00
C GLN A 59 4.95 11.18 -8.85
N ILE A 60 5.87 10.26 -9.10
CA ILE A 60 6.59 9.50 -8.08
C ILE A 60 8.07 9.79 -8.27
N VAL A 61 8.72 10.35 -7.26
CA VAL A 61 10.18 10.47 -7.24
C VAL A 61 10.74 9.33 -6.41
N THR A 62 11.56 8.49 -7.03
CA THR A 62 12.35 7.48 -6.31
C THR A 62 13.73 8.03 -6.05
N SER A 63 14.21 7.97 -4.82
CA SER A 63 15.54 8.44 -4.45
C SER A 63 16.30 7.36 -3.70
N ILE A 64 17.59 7.27 -4.00
CA ILE A 64 18.57 6.52 -3.22
C ILE A 64 19.43 7.56 -2.50
N PRO A 65 19.53 7.51 -1.16
CA PRO A 65 20.35 8.47 -0.42
C PRO A 65 21.76 8.58 -0.99
N GLN A 66 22.22 9.82 -1.17
CA GLN A 66 23.57 10.18 -1.65
C GLN A 66 23.98 9.60 -3.03
N ALA A 67 23.05 9.05 -3.82
CA ALA A 67 23.34 8.50 -5.13
C ALA A 67 22.48 9.14 -6.21
N ASP A 68 21.23 8.68 -6.36
CA ASP A 68 20.40 8.98 -7.52
C ASP A 68 18.96 9.34 -7.15
N TRP A 69 18.30 9.99 -8.11
CA TRP A 69 16.88 10.31 -8.07
C TRP A 69 16.26 10.15 -9.47
N TYR A 70 15.08 9.55 -9.53
CA TYR A 70 14.35 9.30 -10.77
C TYR A 70 12.92 9.83 -10.65
N ASN A 71 12.53 10.70 -11.58
CA ASN A 71 11.21 11.31 -11.60
C ASN A 71 10.28 10.58 -12.59
N TRP A 72 9.28 9.91 -12.05
CA TRP A 72 8.30 9.14 -12.80
C TRP A 72 6.98 9.90 -12.89
N HIS A 73 6.57 10.27 -14.10
CA HIS A 73 5.30 10.91 -14.39
C HIS A 73 4.16 9.89 -14.38
N VAL A 74 3.11 10.16 -13.62
CA VAL A 74 1.94 9.31 -13.47
C VAL A 74 1.00 9.52 -14.65
N ARG A 75 0.60 8.41 -15.29
CA ARG A 75 -0.40 8.39 -16.36
C ARG A 75 -1.79 8.13 -15.80
N PHE A 76 -1.93 7.03 -15.07
CA PHE A 76 -3.15 6.62 -14.39
C PHE A 76 -2.79 5.61 -13.30
N VAL A 77 -3.74 5.36 -12.41
CA VAL A 77 -3.60 4.38 -11.33
C VAL A 77 -4.76 3.41 -11.42
N THR A 78 -4.47 2.12 -11.37
CA THR A 78 -5.51 1.10 -11.16
C THR A 78 -5.41 0.57 -9.74
N TYR A 79 -6.53 0.22 -9.13
CA TYR A 79 -6.60 -0.41 -7.82
C TYR A 79 -7.29 -1.76 -7.97
N SER A 80 -6.63 -2.81 -7.50
CA SER A 80 -7.13 -4.20 -7.56
C SER A 80 -6.38 -5.05 -6.56
N ASN A 81 -7.02 -6.06 -5.96
CA ASN A 81 -6.39 -6.98 -4.99
C ASN A 81 -5.57 -6.26 -3.89
N HIS A 82 -6.07 -5.14 -3.36
CA HIS A 82 -5.39 -4.29 -2.37
C HIS A 82 -4.10 -3.58 -2.83
N TYR A 83 -3.75 -3.64 -4.12
CA TYR A 83 -2.63 -2.92 -4.70
C TYR A 83 -3.09 -1.69 -5.46
N TYR A 84 -2.37 -0.58 -5.28
CA TYR A 84 -2.37 0.53 -6.23
C TYR A 84 -1.27 0.26 -7.26
N HIS A 85 -1.67 0.05 -8.52
CA HIS A 85 -0.79 -0.06 -9.67
C HIS A 85 -0.68 1.33 -10.29
N VAL A 86 0.38 2.06 -9.96
CA VAL A 86 0.63 3.40 -10.51
C VAL A 86 1.40 3.24 -11.80
N HIS A 87 0.73 3.48 -12.93
CA HIS A 87 1.34 3.42 -14.25
C HIS A 87 2.03 4.74 -14.55
N THR A 88 3.32 4.66 -14.87
CA THR A 88 4.20 5.82 -14.98
C THR A 88 5.08 5.76 -16.22
N TYR A 89 5.71 6.89 -16.54
CA TYR A 89 6.84 6.96 -17.44
C TYR A 89 7.93 7.91 -16.92
N GLN A 90 9.16 7.74 -17.37
CA GLN A 90 10.26 8.68 -17.20
C GLN A 90 10.76 9.11 -18.58
N ASP A 91 11.11 10.38 -18.74
CA ASP A 91 11.72 10.91 -19.96
C ASP A 91 13.25 10.96 -19.79
N MET A 92 13.98 10.26 -20.66
CA MET A 92 15.44 10.28 -20.72
C MET A 92 15.92 10.41 -22.18
N GLY A 93 15.22 11.24 -22.96
CA GLY A 93 15.38 11.34 -24.43
C GLY A 93 14.40 10.43 -25.19
N GLN A 94 13.84 9.44 -24.50
CA GLN A 94 12.63 8.71 -24.88
C GLN A 94 11.84 8.34 -23.62
N ARG A 95 10.58 7.92 -23.81
CA ARG A 95 9.70 7.54 -22.69
C ARG A 95 9.92 6.08 -22.27
N TYR A 96 10.36 5.90 -21.04
CA TYR A 96 10.49 4.61 -20.39
C TYR A 96 9.31 4.36 -19.47
N TYR A 97 8.53 3.31 -19.71
CA TYR A 97 7.32 3.03 -18.95
C TYR A 97 7.59 2.06 -17.79
N SER A 98 7.01 2.33 -16.63
CA SER A 98 7.09 1.45 -15.47
C SER A 98 5.79 1.48 -14.66
N THR A 99 5.52 0.41 -13.91
CA THR A 99 4.36 0.32 -13.02
C THR A 99 4.82 0.09 -11.60
N PHE A 100 4.49 1.00 -10.69
CA PHE A 100 4.71 0.82 -9.26
C PHE A 100 3.55 0.05 -8.66
N LYS A 101 3.82 -1.13 -8.09
CA LYS A 101 2.85 -1.91 -7.32
C LYS A 101 2.97 -1.53 -5.85
N LEU A 102 2.01 -0.77 -5.32
CA LEU A 102 2.02 -0.26 -3.95
C LEU A 102 0.93 -0.96 -3.14
N HIS A 103 1.32 -1.81 -2.19
CA HIS A 103 0.37 -2.44 -1.26
C HIS A 103 0.28 -1.63 0.02
N ARG A 104 -0.83 -0.91 0.20
CA ARG A 104 -1.06 -0.12 1.40
C ARG A 104 -1.75 -0.99 2.46
N TYR A 105 -0.99 -1.48 3.42
CA TYR A 105 -1.49 -2.31 4.52
C TYR A 105 -1.81 -1.50 5.80
N ALA A 106 -1.38 -0.24 5.89
CA ALA A 106 -1.72 0.65 7.00
C ALA A 106 -1.80 2.11 6.53
N LYS A 107 -2.39 2.99 7.36
CA LYS A 107 -2.59 4.42 7.00
C LYS A 107 -1.31 5.10 6.51
N ASN A 108 -0.18 4.79 7.15
CA ASN A 108 1.13 5.41 6.95
C ASN A 108 2.20 4.42 6.47
N LYS A 109 1.82 3.23 5.98
CA LYS A 109 2.77 2.22 5.51
C LYS A 109 2.32 1.59 4.20
N PHE A 110 3.28 1.31 3.32
CA PHE A 110 3.06 0.47 2.15
C PHE A 110 4.24 -0.46 1.92
N THR A 111 4.04 -1.53 1.15
CA THR A 111 5.13 -2.33 0.60
C THR A 111 5.23 -2.15 -0.91
N THR A 112 6.45 -2.13 -1.43
CA THR A 112 6.74 -2.18 -2.87
C THR A 112 8.15 -2.71 -3.10
N ARG A 113 8.36 -3.43 -4.21
CA ARG A 113 9.66 -4.04 -4.57
C ARG A 113 10.33 -4.83 -3.41
N GLY A 114 9.53 -5.51 -2.60
CA GLY A 114 10.02 -6.30 -1.45
C GLY A 114 10.34 -5.51 -0.18
N PHE A 115 10.23 -4.18 -0.19
CA PHE A 115 10.54 -3.35 0.98
C PHE A 115 9.31 -2.70 1.60
N ALA A 116 9.35 -2.53 2.92
CA ALA A 116 8.37 -1.77 3.67
C ALA A 116 8.77 -0.29 3.77
N TYR A 117 7.83 0.58 3.45
CA TYR A 117 8.01 2.03 3.45
C TYR A 117 7.11 2.68 4.49
N HIS A 118 7.69 3.64 5.20
CA HIS A 118 7.04 4.37 6.28
C HIS A 118 6.85 5.83 5.89
N LYS A 119 5.64 6.34 6.07
CA LYS A 119 5.33 7.74 5.80
C LYS A 119 6.04 8.63 6.82
N VAL A 120 6.69 9.68 6.34
CA VAL A 120 7.45 10.64 7.16
C VAL A 120 7.12 12.09 6.77
N SER A 121 7.67 13.05 7.52
CA SER A 121 7.59 14.46 7.17
C SER A 121 8.57 14.81 6.03
N ALA A 122 8.38 15.99 5.43
CA ALA A 122 9.28 16.52 4.41
C ALA A 122 10.73 16.72 4.93
N SER A 123 10.88 17.15 6.19
CA SER A 123 12.19 17.33 6.81
C SER A 123 12.91 16.00 7.01
N THR A 124 12.20 14.97 7.46
CA THR A 124 12.79 13.64 7.67
C THR A 124 13.24 13.00 6.36
N ILE A 125 12.45 13.10 5.28
CA ILE A 125 12.88 12.56 3.99
C ILE A 125 14.06 13.34 3.41
N SER A 126 14.07 14.68 3.56
CA SER A 126 15.18 15.52 3.12
C SER A 126 16.47 15.16 3.87
N TYR A 127 16.39 15.00 5.18
CA TYR A 127 17.52 14.54 5.98
C TYR A 127 17.99 13.15 5.52
N PHE A 128 17.07 12.19 5.39
CA PHE A 128 17.39 10.82 4.97
C PHE A 128 18.09 10.77 3.61
N VAL A 129 17.57 11.47 2.60
CA VAL A 129 18.17 11.47 1.25
C VAL A 129 19.56 12.09 1.24
N ASN A 130 19.85 13.06 2.11
CA ASN A 130 21.14 13.76 2.16
C ASN A 130 22.16 13.13 3.12
N HIS A 131 21.73 12.36 4.12
CA HIS A 131 22.61 11.89 5.22
C HIS A 131 22.60 10.37 5.45
N SER A 132 21.69 9.61 4.85
CA SER A 132 21.62 8.16 5.12
C SER A 132 22.78 7.43 4.41
N ASN A 133 23.67 6.86 5.21
CA ASN A 133 24.79 6.03 4.79
C ASN A 133 24.36 4.55 4.85
N PRO A 134 24.45 3.77 3.75
CA PRO A 134 24.08 2.35 3.74
C PRO A 134 24.88 1.46 4.72
N PHE A 135 25.96 1.97 5.30
CA PHE A 135 26.78 1.25 6.29
C PHE A 135 26.40 1.52 7.75
N SER A 136 25.39 2.35 8.05
CA SER A 136 24.97 2.65 9.42
C SER A 136 23.81 1.77 9.93
N VAL A 137 23.76 0.49 9.54
CA VAL A 137 22.85 -0.49 10.18
C VAL A 137 23.52 -1.03 11.45
N VAL A 138 23.75 -0.14 12.39
CA VAL A 138 23.89 -0.44 13.82
C VAL A 138 23.18 0.71 14.53
N ASP A 139 22.48 0.39 15.62
CA ASP A 139 21.74 1.31 16.51
C ASP A 139 20.23 1.41 16.27
N ASN A 140 19.53 0.30 16.51
CA ASN A 140 18.79 0.06 17.77
C ASN A 140 18.13 -1.32 17.77
#